data_AF-A0A356L3G8-F1
#
_entry.id   AF-A0A356L3G8-F1
#
_cell.length_a   1.000
_cell.length_b   1.000
_cell.length_c   1.000
_cell.angle_alpha   90.00
_cell.angle_beta   90.00
_cell.angle_gamma   90.00
#
_symmetry.space_group_name_H-M   'P 1'
#
loop_
_entity.id
_entity.type
_entity.pdbx_description
1 polymer ?
#
loop_
_entity_poly.entity_id
_entity_poly.type
_entity_poly.pdbx_seq_one_letter_code
_entity_poly.pdbx_strand_id
1 'polypeptide(L)'
;MARKNDREENSGRACGKRKENNKVLILTNGIDSEKNYFDILKAKTRSPYSIKIEFQNGDPTQVFEKAVQLRSKYNHIWCVFDLDDFFDQGKIEPVFSKVKKYPNISIACS
;
A
#
# COMPACT_ATOMS: atom_id res chain seq x y z
N MET A 1 63.18 11.91 22.06
CA MET A 1 62.32 11.91 20.85
C MET A 1 61.07 11.10 21.18
N ALA A 2 59.98 11.72 21.64
CA ALA A 2 58.95 12.44 20.88
C ALA A 2 57.96 11.49 20.14
N ARG A 3 56.77 11.41 20.76
CA ARG A 3 55.48 10.77 20.43
C ARG A 3 55.02 10.78 18.96
N LYS A 4 54.15 9.80 18.62
CA LYS A 4 52.83 9.92 17.95
C LYS A 4 52.24 8.49 17.81
N ASN A 5 51.26 8.08 18.62
CA ASN A 5 49.79 8.28 18.55
C ASN A 5 49.07 7.63 17.35
N ASP A 6 48.24 6.65 17.71
CA ASP A 6 46.84 6.43 17.33
C ASP A 6 46.43 6.52 15.86
N ARG A 7 45.89 5.41 15.35
CA ARG A 7 44.69 5.45 14.51
C ARG A 7 43.91 4.14 14.59
N GLU A 8 42.97 4.13 15.53
CA GLU A 8 41.70 3.40 15.42
C GLU A 8 41.11 3.63 14.02
N GLU A 9 41.14 2.61 13.17
CA GLU A 9 40.34 2.58 11.96
C GLU A 9 38.93 2.12 12.35
N ASN A 10 38.17 3.08 12.88
CA ASN A 10 36.72 2.99 13.01
C ASN A 10 36.14 2.85 11.59
N SER A 11 35.98 1.61 11.13
CA SER A 11 35.22 1.30 9.92
C SER A 11 33.76 1.64 10.25
N GLY A 12 33.43 2.92 10.09
CA GLY A 12 32.08 3.43 10.21
C GLY A 12 31.21 2.57 9.30
N ARG A 13 30.39 1.72 9.92
CA ARG A 13 29.32 1.05 9.21
C ARG A 13 28.52 2.17 8.57
N ALA A 14 28.60 2.27 7.24
CA ALA A 14 27.65 3.05 6.50
C ALA A 14 26.28 2.49 6.90
N CYS A 15 25.59 3.19 7.80
CA CYS A 15 24.19 3.00 8.06
C CYS A 15 23.54 3.45 6.75
N GLY A 16 23.54 2.55 5.77
CA GLY A 16 22.82 2.72 4.54
C GLY A 16 21.40 2.97 5.00
N LYS A 17 20.96 4.23 4.92
CA LYS A 17 19.60 4.62 5.22
C LYS A 17 18.76 3.69 4.37
N ARG A 18 18.19 2.65 4.97
CA ARG A 18 17.26 1.77 4.28
C ARG A 18 16.23 2.74 3.73
N LYS A 19 16.19 2.90 2.41
CA LYS A 19 15.04 3.54 1.78
C LYS A 19 13.88 2.67 2.22
N GLU A 20 13.16 3.12 3.24
CA GLU A 20 11.84 2.60 3.55
C GLU A 20 11.05 2.84 2.26
N ASN A 21 11.04 1.82 1.41
CA ASN A 21 10.27 1.79 0.18
C ASN A 21 8.83 1.67 0.65
N ASN A 22 8.26 2.78 1.11
CA ASN A 22 6.90 2.85 1.61
C ASN A 22 5.96 2.68 0.42
N LYS A 23 5.75 1.42 0.04
CA LYS A 23 4.95 1.01 -1.10
C LYS A 23 3.52 0.85 -0.66
N VAL A 24 2.65 1.66 -1.23
CA VAL A 24 1.20 1.60 -0.98
C VAL A 24 0.54 1.10 -2.25
N LEU A 25 -0.35 0.11 -2.13
CA LEU A 25 -1.18 -0.36 -3.24
C LEU A 25 -2.60 0.13 -3.04
N ILE A 26 -3.22 0.66 -4.09
CA ILE A 26 -4.64 0.95 -4.16
C ILE A 26 -5.22 -0.01 -5.19
N LEU A 27 -6.16 -0.86 -4.75
CA LEU A 27 -6.95 -1.73 -5.61
C LEU A 27 -8.34 -1.13 -5.78
N THR A 28 -8.79 -0.96 -7.01
CA THR A 28 -10.09 -0.37 -7.34
C THR A 28 -10.84 -1.26 -8.33
N ASN A 29 -12.17 -1.30 -8.19
CA ASN A 29 -13.11 -1.95 -9.09
C ASN A 29 -13.68 -1.02 -10.18
N GLY A 30 -13.33 0.27 -10.18
CA GLY A 30 -13.75 1.24 -11.19
C GLY A 30 -12.86 1.20 -12.44
N ILE A 31 -13.46 0.84 -13.58
CA ILE A 31 -12.75 0.60 -14.86
C ILE A 31 -11.95 1.82 -15.36
N ASP A 32 -12.49 3.04 -15.26
CA ASP A 32 -11.88 4.22 -15.89
C ASP A 32 -11.90 5.49 -15.01
N SER A 33 -12.99 5.78 -14.32
CA SER A 33 -13.17 7.02 -13.56
C SER A 33 -12.28 7.09 -12.32
N GLU A 34 -12.27 6.04 -11.49
CA GLU A 34 -11.54 6.02 -10.23
C GLU A 34 -10.03 5.97 -10.45
N LYS A 35 -9.57 5.11 -11.37
CA LYS A 35 -8.15 5.01 -11.69
C LYS A 35 -7.60 6.34 -12.20
N ASN A 36 -8.31 7.01 -13.10
CA ASN A 36 -7.92 8.32 -13.59
C ASN A 36 -7.90 9.37 -12.47
N TYR A 37 -8.88 9.35 -11.56
CA TYR A 37 -8.89 10.22 -10.39
C TYR A 37 -7.66 10.00 -9.50
N PHE A 38 -7.33 8.75 -9.17
CA PHE A 38 -6.17 8.43 -8.34
C PHE A 38 -4.83 8.73 -9.02
N ASP A 39 -4.72 8.53 -10.34
CA ASP A 39 -3.50 8.90 -11.08
C ASP A 39 -3.30 10.42 -11.12
N ILE A 40 -4.37 11.20 -11.30
CA ILE A 40 -4.32 12.68 -11.21
C ILE A 40 -3.96 13.12 -9.79
N LEU A 41 -4.54 12.49 -8.76
CA LEU A 41 -4.22 12.80 -7.36
C LEU A 41 -2.76 12.50 -7.05
N LYS A 42 -2.27 11.33 -7.46
CA LYS A 42 -0.87 10.95 -7.33
C LYS A 42 0.07 11.93 -8.04
N ALA A 43 -0.32 12.44 -9.21
CA ALA A 43 0.46 13.44 -9.93
C ALA A 43 0.50 14.80 -9.19
N LYS A 44 -0.58 15.17 -8.50
CA LYS A 44 -0.69 16.43 -7.74
C LYS A 44 -0.08 16.34 -6.34
N THR A 45 -0.07 15.16 -5.72
CA THR A 45 0.44 14.97 -4.36
C THR A 45 1.91 14.58 -4.39
N ARG A 46 2.80 15.47 -3.91
CA ARG A 46 4.20 15.12 -3.63
C ARG A 46 4.28 14.23 -2.37
N SER A 47 3.96 12.96 -2.55
CA SER A 47 4.04 11.96 -1.50
C SER A 47 5.42 11.28 -1.49
N PRO A 48 6.04 11.06 -0.31
CA PRO A 48 7.25 10.24 -0.20
C PRO A 48 6.97 8.73 -0.41
N TYR A 49 5.69 8.34 -0.52
CA TYR A 49 5.25 6.97 -0.71
C TYR A 49 5.23 6.57 -2.19
N SER A 50 5.64 5.34 -2.48
CA SER A 50 5.50 4.73 -3.81
C SER A 50 4.10 4.15 -3.94
N ILE A 51 3.16 4.94 -4.45
CA ILE A 51 1.76 4.55 -4.62
C ILE A 51 1.61 3.82 -5.97
N LYS A 52 1.09 2.60 -5.95
CA LYS A 52 0.66 1.85 -7.14
C LYS A 52 -0.86 1.75 -7.13
N ILE A 53 -1.51 2.07 -8.24
CA ILE A 53 -2.95 1.90 -8.41
C ILE A 53 -3.13 0.76 -9.41
N GLU A 54 -3.86 -0.28 -9.02
CA GLU A 54 -4.23 -1.38 -9.91
C GLU A 54 -5.75 -1.49 -9.96
N PHE A 55 -6.25 -1.52 -11.19
CA PHE A 55 -7.62 -1.92 -11.45
C PHE A 55 -7.74 -3.45 -11.34
N GLN A 56 -8.78 -3.91 -10.66
CA GLN A 56 -9.14 -5.30 -10.62
C GLN A 56 -10.62 -5.42 -10.98
N ASN A 57 -10.95 -6.21 -11.99
CA ASN A 57 -12.33 -6.54 -12.30
C ASN A 57 -12.75 -7.72 -11.41
N GLY A 58 -13.68 -7.52 -10.48
CA GLY A 58 -14.22 -8.58 -9.64
C GLY A 58 -14.98 -8.09 -8.42
N ASP A 59 -15.65 -8.99 -7.71
CA ASP A 59 -16.37 -8.66 -6.48
C ASP A 59 -15.40 -8.15 -5.38
N PRO A 60 -15.89 -7.39 -4.36
CA PRO A 60 -15.09 -6.94 -3.22
C PRO A 60 -14.29 -8.05 -2.54
N THR A 61 -14.84 -9.27 -2.52
CA THR A 61 -14.14 -10.47 -2.03
C THR A 61 -12.90 -10.81 -2.84
N GLN A 62 -13.00 -10.78 -4.18
CA GLN A 62 -11.89 -11.10 -5.08
C GLN A 62 -10.77 -10.04 -4.96
N VAL A 63 -11.15 -8.77 -4.85
CA VAL A 63 -10.22 -7.66 -4.60
C VAL A 63 -9.49 -7.86 -3.28
N PHE A 64 -10.24 -8.16 -2.22
CA PHE A 64 -9.67 -8.40 -0.90
C PHE A 64 -8.72 -9.62 -0.88
N GLU A 65 -9.09 -10.71 -1.53
CA GLU A 65 -8.21 -11.88 -1.64
C GLU A 65 -6.91 -11.57 -2.39
N LYS A 66 -6.99 -10.78 -3.47
CA LYS A 66 -5.80 -10.27 -4.15
C LYS A 66 -4.94 -9.38 -3.23
N ALA A 67 -5.57 -8.53 -2.41
CA ALA A 67 -4.86 -7.74 -1.40
C ALA A 67 -4.11 -8.63 -0.40
N VAL A 68 -4.78 -9.67 0.11
CA VAL A 68 -4.17 -10.64 1.04
C VAL A 68 -2.97 -11.35 0.42
N GLN A 69 -3.01 -11.69 -0.87
CA GLN A 69 -1.88 -12.29 -1.59
C GLN A 69 -0.71 -11.31 -1.76
N LEU A 70 -0.99 -10.03 -2.00
CA LEU A 70 0.02 -9.00 -2.23
C LEU A 70 0.56 -8.35 -0.93
N ARG A 71 -0.04 -8.63 0.22
CA ARG A 71 0.25 -7.99 1.52
C ARG A 71 1.72 -7.99 1.94
N SER A 72 2.51 -8.97 1.50
CA SER A 72 3.95 -9.05 1.83
C SER A 72 4.82 -8.13 0.99
N LYS A 73 4.31 -7.61 -0.13
CA LYS A 73 5.04 -6.77 -1.08
C LYS A 73 4.84 -5.27 -0.84
N TYR A 74 3.85 -4.91 -0.04
CA TYR A 74 3.42 -3.54 0.20
C TYR A 74 3.33 -3.28 1.71
N ASN A 75 3.67 -2.07 2.12
CA ASN A 75 3.53 -1.64 3.52
C ASN A 75 2.06 -1.49 3.89
N HIS A 76 1.26 -1.01 2.93
CA HIS A 76 -0.17 -0.82 3.11
C HIS A 76 -0.92 -1.08 1.81
N ILE A 77 -2.12 -1.65 1.91
CA ILE A 77 -3.01 -1.88 0.78
C ILE A 77 -4.37 -1.26 1.08
N TRP A 78 -4.86 -0.45 0.17
CA TRP A 78 -6.22 0.10 0.18
C TRP A 78 -7.06 -0.64 -0.84
N CYS A 79 -8.17 -1.22 -0.40
CA CYS A 79 -9.20 -1.74 -1.29
C CYS A 79 -10.31 -0.69 -1.37
N VAL A 80 -10.55 -0.16 -2.57
CA VAL A 80 -11.56 0.84 -2.87
C VAL A 80 -12.64 0.18 -3.71
N PHE A 81 -13.89 0.27 -3.27
CA PHE A 81 -15.03 -0.27 -3.99
C PHE A 81 -16.28 0.60 -3.76
N ASP A 82 -17.06 0.80 -4.82
CA ASP A 82 -18.35 1.49 -4.74
C ASP A 82 -19.33 0.69 -3.89
N LEU A 83 -19.98 1.35 -2.92
CA LEU A 83 -20.96 0.70 -2.03
C LEU A 83 -22.18 0.21 -2.81
N ASP A 84 -22.65 0.98 -3.78
CA ASP A 84 -23.94 0.80 -4.44
C ASP A 84 -24.03 -0.50 -5.25
N ASP A 85 -22.92 -0.94 -5.86
CA ASP A 85 -22.88 -2.17 -6.68
C ASP A 85 -22.95 -3.47 -5.87
N PHE A 86 -22.58 -3.42 -4.59
CA PHE A 86 -22.38 -4.63 -3.77
C PHE A 86 -23.16 -4.65 -2.45
N PHE A 87 -23.83 -3.55 -2.10
CA PHE A 87 -24.70 -3.48 -0.92
C PHE A 87 -25.86 -4.47 -1.02
N ASP A 88 -26.51 -4.54 -2.19
CA ASP A 88 -27.64 -5.46 -2.44
C ASP A 88 -27.24 -6.95 -2.46
N GLN A 89 -25.95 -7.26 -2.53
CA GLN A 89 -25.46 -8.64 -2.63
C GLN A 89 -24.94 -9.21 -1.31
N GLY A 90 -24.91 -8.44 -0.22
CA GLY A 90 -24.42 -8.89 1.10
C GLY A 90 -22.93 -9.30 1.11
N LYS A 91 -22.17 -8.93 0.07
CA LYS A 91 -20.76 -9.35 -0.11
C LYS A 91 -19.78 -8.48 0.70
N ILE A 92 -20.25 -7.38 1.27
CA ILE A 92 -19.42 -6.38 1.95
C ILE A 92 -19.12 -6.78 3.41
N GLU A 93 -20.14 -7.19 4.18
CA GLU A 93 -20.00 -7.63 5.58
C GLU A 93 -18.90 -8.69 5.84
N PRO A 94 -18.77 -9.77 5.03
CA PRO A 94 -17.72 -10.75 5.25
C PRO A 94 -16.32 -10.17 5.02
N VAL A 95 -16.18 -9.20 4.12
CA VAL A 95 -14.90 -8.54 3.82
C VAL A 95 -14.48 -7.63 4.98
N PHE A 96 -15.41 -6.82 5.51
CA PHE A 96 -15.16 -6.00 6.72
C PHE A 96 -14.85 -6.82 7.96
N SER A 97 -15.42 -8.02 8.09
CA SER A 97 -15.08 -8.93 9.19
C SER A 97 -13.67 -9.53 9.02
N LYS A 98 -13.30 -9.88 7.78
CA LYS A 98 -11.99 -10.45 7.46
C LYS A 98 -10.86 -9.42 7.56
N VAL A 99 -11.07 -8.16 7.15
CA VAL A 99 -10.02 -7.12 7.14
C VAL A 99 -9.48 -6.83 8.54
N LYS A 100 -10.29 -6.98 9.59
CA LYS A 100 -9.86 -6.80 10.99
C LYS A 100 -8.66 -7.69 11.37
N LYS A 101 -8.44 -8.79 10.64
CA LYS A 101 -7.30 -9.70 10.84
C LYS A 101 -6.00 -9.21 10.18
N TYR A 102 -6.07 -8.18 9.33
CA TYR A 102 -4.96 -7.70 8.50
C TYR A 102 -4.71 -6.21 8.76
N PRO A 103 -3.77 -5.85 9.65
CA PRO A 103 -3.54 -4.45 10.03
C PRO A 103 -2.98 -3.58 8.90
N ASN A 104 -2.40 -4.20 7.87
CA ASN A 104 -1.82 -3.52 6.71
C ASN A 104 -2.77 -3.46 5.49
N ILE A 105 -4.04 -3.81 5.68
CA ILE A 105 -5.07 -3.72 4.64
C ILE A 105 -6.18 -2.83 5.19
N SER A 106 -6.57 -1.82 4.41
CA SER A 106 -7.69 -0.95 4.71
C SER A 106 -8.70 -1.00 3.58
N ILE A 107 -9.96 -0.78 3.94
CA ILE A 107 -11.07 -0.68 3.02
C ILE A 107 -11.51 0.77 2.99
N ALA A 108 -11.72 1.30 1.80
CA ALA A 108 -12.43 2.54 1.57
C ALA A 108 -13.60 2.25 0.65
N CYS A 109 -14.71 2.94 0.87
CA CYS A 109 -15.84 2.89 -0.02
C CYS A 109 -16.00 4.25 -0.70
N SER A 110 -16.26 4.23 -1.99
CA SER A 110 -16.62 5.40 -2.80
C SER A 110 -18.13 5.53 -2.94
#